data_AF-A0A3N7F0K8-F1
#
_entry.id   AF-A0A3N7F0K8-F1
#
_cell.length_a   1.000
_cell.length_b   1.000
_cell.length_c   1.000
_cell.angle_alpha   90.00
_cell.angle_beta   90.00
_cell.angle_gamma   90.00
#
_symmetry.space_group_name_H-M   'P 1'
#
loop_
_entity.id
_entity.type
_entity.pdbx_description
1 polymer ?
#
loop_
_entity_poly.entity_id
_entity_poly.type
_entity_poly.pdbx_seq_one_letter_code
_entity_poly.pdbx_strand_id
1 'polypeptide(L)'
;MAMIGSALFALLTGPPALRQLLESRVYPLRLPPEPQLPAVAYQLIGETRARGPRRNPGLVTSRVQLSIVGRHYDEAHLLASLIRQQLSRYRGQIVGLDIRDMQETDSHDQDDVQAPHLLAYRLETAMSHIETIMQQLEQTLSGQTPAGPRISRSLERGYSYDDFPVIVLHQHNDLPAEGSPLGMAYRQLQVELEILAEGDTPHAACDPVLSAAHLALQPLPVKLPGCHSLVLDSLQWEYDEDNPALGICRAHYRIHYRRPEAEL
;
A
#
# COMPACT_ATOMS: atom_id res chain seq x y z
N MET A 1 3.93 2.33 3.13
CA MET A 1 3.74 1.58 1.87
C MET A 1 3.86 0.09 2.16
N ALA A 2 2.82 -0.71 1.91
CA ALA A 2 2.89 -2.16 2.10
C ALA A 2 3.68 -2.80 0.95
N MET A 3 4.69 -3.62 1.26
CA MET A 3 5.56 -4.26 0.27
C MET A 3 5.12 -5.71 0.05
N ILE A 4 5.20 -6.22 -1.18
CA ILE A 4 4.89 -7.63 -1.50
C ILE A 4 5.68 -8.62 -0.62
N GLY A 5 6.90 -8.25 -0.24
CA GLY A 5 7.74 -9.04 0.67
C GLY A 5 7.13 -9.22 2.06
N SER A 6 6.51 -8.18 2.65
CA SER A 6 5.86 -8.31 3.97
C SER A 6 4.61 -9.19 3.91
N ALA A 7 3.88 -9.16 2.79
CA ALA A 7 2.76 -10.06 2.55
C ALA A 7 3.21 -11.53 2.45
N LEU A 8 4.26 -11.81 1.69
CA LEU A 8 4.83 -13.16 1.59
C LEU A 8 5.33 -13.67 2.94
N PHE A 9 6.05 -12.84 3.70
CA PHE A 9 6.50 -13.20 5.03
C PHE A 9 5.32 -13.56 5.95
N ALA A 10 4.25 -12.76 5.94
CA ALA A 10 3.05 -13.05 6.71
C ALA A 10 2.34 -14.34 6.24
N LEU A 11 2.31 -14.63 4.94
CA LEU A 11 1.73 -15.86 4.39
C LEU A 11 2.52 -17.11 4.78
N LEU A 12 3.85 -17.00 4.84
CA LEU A 12 4.72 -18.13 5.18
C LEU A 12 4.81 -18.37 6.69
N THR A 13 4.64 -17.33 7.52
CA THR A 13 4.72 -17.43 9.00
C THR A 13 3.36 -17.48 9.70
N GLY A 14 2.27 -17.22 8.98
CA GLY A 14 0.89 -17.22 9.48
C GLY A 14 0.32 -18.61 9.82
N PRO A 15 0.39 -19.59 8.91
CA PRO A 15 -0.22 -20.91 9.13
C PRO A 15 0.49 -21.71 10.24
N PRO A 16 -0.24 -22.36 11.16
CA PRO A 16 0.36 -23.14 12.24
C PRO A 16 1.32 -24.24 11.75
N ALA A 17 0.96 -24.93 10.67
CA ALA A 17 1.76 -26.00 10.09
C ALA A 17 3.12 -25.50 9.57
N LEU A 18 3.15 -24.36 8.87
CA LEU A 18 4.39 -23.75 8.39
C LEU A 18 5.18 -23.12 9.54
N ARG A 19 4.51 -22.46 10.49
CA ARG A 19 5.17 -21.85 11.64
C ARG A 19 5.89 -22.88 12.52
N GLN A 20 5.33 -24.07 12.69
CA GLN A 20 5.99 -25.14 13.45
C GLN A 20 7.27 -25.64 12.77
N LEU A 21 7.31 -25.64 11.43
CA LEU A 21 8.47 -26.11 10.66
C LEU A 21 9.53 -25.03 10.46
N LEU A 22 9.10 -23.79 10.18
CA LEU A 22 9.99 -22.68 9.83
C LEU A 22 10.34 -21.80 11.02
N GLU A 23 9.49 -21.70 12.04
CA GLU A 23 9.63 -20.71 13.12
C GLU A 23 9.85 -19.30 12.55
N SER A 24 11.09 -18.80 12.62
CA SER A 24 11.55 -17.51 12.07
C SER A 24 12.50 -17.64 10.86
N ARG A 25 12.69 -18.85 10.33
CA ARG A 25 13.63 -19.21 9.24
C ARG A 25 13.09 -18.85 7.84
N VAL A 26 12.52 -17.65 7.71
CA VAL A 26 12.03 -17.08 6.45
C VAL A 26 12.81 -15.81 6.14
N TYR A 27 13.62 -15.86 5.08
CA TYR A 27 14.59 -14.81 4.75
C TYR A 27 14.21 -14.03 3.49
N PRO A 28 14.30 -12.69 3.50
CA PRO A 28 14.19 -11.92 2.27
C PRO A 28 15.44 -12.08 1.41
N LEU A 29 15.26 -12.10 0.08
CA LEU A 29 16.29 -12.11 -0.97
C LEU A 29 17.12 -13.40 -1.06
N ARG A 30 17.84 -13.78 -0.01
CA ARG A 30 18.74 -14.94 -0.02
C ARG A 30 18.88 -15.58 1.36
N LEU A 31 19.24 -16.86 1.38
CA LEU A 31 19.63 -17.55 2.61
C LEU A 31 20.98 -17.02 3.12
N PRO A 32 21.18 -16.94 4.44
CA PRO A 32 22.50 -16.70 5.01
C PRO A 32 23.46 -17.86 4.69
N PRO A 33 24.78 -17.70 4.84
CA PRO A 33 25.76 -18.75 4.53
C PRO A 33 25.56 -20.05 5.32
N GLU A 34 25.10 -19.94 6.57
CA GLU A 34 24.83 -21.08 7.45
C GLU A 34 23.40 -20.96 8.01
N PRO A 35 22.36 -21.23 7.20
CA PRO A 35 20.99 -21.14 7.66
C PRO A 35 20.69 -22.31 8.59
N GLN A 36 19.92 -22.06 9.64
CA GLN A 36 19.30 -23.16 10.38
C GLN A 36 18.24 -23.80 9.48
N LEU A 37 18.25 -25.14 9.38
CA LEU A 37 17.35 -25.88 8.49
C LEU A 37 16.19 -26.53 9.27
N PRO A 38 14.96 -26.54 8.70
CA PRO A 38 14.62 -26.12 7.34
C PRO A 38 14.38 -24.60 7.21
N ALA A 39 14.69 -24.03 6.04
CA ALA A 39 14.61 -22.59 5.78
C ALA A 39 14.04 -22.26 4.39
N VAL A 40 13.45 -21.07 4.27
CA VAL A 40 12.93 -20.53 3.01
C VAL A 40 13.47 -19.14 2.78
N ALA A 41 13.92 -18.84 1.56
CA ALA A 41 14.14 -17.47 1.10
C ALA A 41 13.15 -17.09 0.01
N TYR A 42 12.75 -15.82 -0.05
CA TYR A 42 11.88 -15.31 -1.12
C TYR A 42 12.50 -14.10 -1.82
N GLN A 43 12.33 -14.03 -3.13
CA GLN A 43 12.84 -12.94 -3.97
C GLN A 43 11.79 -12.51 -4.99
N LEU A 44 11.57 -11.20 -5.12
CA LEU A 44 10.80 -10.64 -6.23
C LEU A 44 11.69 -10.64 -7.48
N ILE A 45 11.35 -11.46 -8.47
CA ILE A 45 12.13 -11.63 -9.71
C ILE A 45 11.53 -10.86 -10.90
N GLY A 46 10.30 -10.37 -10.78
CA GLY A 46 9.69 -9.53 -11.79
C GLY A 46 8.41 -8.89 -11.30
N GLU A 47 8.09 -7.71 -11.83
CA GLU A 47 6.85 -7.02 -11.56
C GLU A 47 6.36 -6.36 -12.85
N THR A 48 5.12 -6.65 -13.24
CA THR A 48 4.46 -6.05 -14.39
C THR A 48 3.20 -5.34 -13.92
N ARG A 49 3.07 -4.06 -14.26
CA ARG A 49 1.87 -3.29 -13.96
C ARG A 49 1.03 -3.18 -15.23
N ALA A 50 -0.16 -3.76 -15.22
CA ALA A 50 -1.06 -3.60 -16.36
C ALA A 50 -1.48 -2.13 -16.44
N ARG A 51 -1.42 -1.51 -17.64
CA ARG A 51 -2.00 -0.20 -17.94
C ARG A 51 -3.20 -0.37 -18.88
N GLY A 52 -4.40 -0.36 -18.33
CA GLY A 52 -5.66 -0.41 -19.09
C GLY A 52 -6.03 0.94 -19.72
N PRO A 53 -6.71 0.96 -20.88
CA PRO A 53 -6.96 2.16 -21.69
C PRO A 53 -8.02 3.13 -21.13
N ARG A 54 -8.89 2.70 -20.21
CA ARG A 54 -9.86 3.58 -19.53
C ARG A 54 -10.07 3.08 -18.11
N ARG A 55 -9.58 3.85 -17.13
CA ARG A 55 -9.83 3.67 -15.68
C ARG A 55 -9.40 2.29 -15.17
N ASN A 56 -8.12 2.22 -14.85
CA ASN A 56 -7.44 0.98 -14.57
C ASN A 56 -7.34 0.76 -13.05
N PRO A 57 -7.72 -0.40 -12.49
CA PRO A 57 -7.64 -0.68 -11.05
C PRO A 57 -6.21 -0.89 -10.51
N GLY A 58 -5.18 -0.59 -11.33
CA GLY A 58 -3.78 -0.70 -10.93
C GLY A 58 -3.34 -2.12 -10.56
N LEU A 59 -3.84 -3.13 -11.28
CA LEU A 59 -3.40 -4.52 -11.10
C LEU A 59 -1.90 -4.65 -11.29
N VAL A 60 -1.23 -5.17 -10.27
CA VAL A 60 0.19 -5.48 -10.29
C VAL A 60 0.35 -7.00 -10.34
N THR A 61 1.09 -7.47 -11.33
CA THR A 61 1.48 -8.87 -11.44
C THR A 61 2.92 -9.04 -10.96
N SER A 62 3.11 -9.68 -9.82
CA SER A 62 4.44 -9.92 -9.25
C SER A 62 4.85 -11.38 -9.45
N ARG A 63 6.09 -11.61 -9.91
CA ARG A 63 6.73 -12.92 -9.99
C ARG A 63 7.72 -13.07 -8.84
N VAL A 64 7.53 -14.10 -8.03
CA VAL A 64 8.33 -14.34 -6.83
C VAL A 64 8.96 -15.71 -6.92
N GLN A 65 10.24 -15.81 -6.60
CA GLN A 65 10.96 -17.06 -6.47
C GLN A 65 11.11 -17.41 -4.99
N LEU A 66 10.72 -18.62 -4.61
CA LEU A 66 10.98 -19.19 -3.30
C LEU A 66 12.12 -20.21 -3.43
N SER A 67 13.11 -20.10 -2.54
CA SER A 67 14.21 -21.05 -2.40
C SER A 67 14.03 -21.80 -1.10
N ILE A 68 13.85 -23.12 -1.18
CA ILE A 68 13.49 -23.96 -0.03
C ILE A 68 14.63 -24.94 0.23
N VAL A 69 15.13 -24.97 1.46
CA VAL A 69 16.23 -25.86 1.86
C VAL A 69 15.83 -26.62 3.13
N GLY A 70 16.00 -27.94 3.09
CA GLY A 70 15.83 -28.84 4.24
C GLY A 70 17.14 -29.57 4.55
N ARG A 71 17.21 -30.26 5.69
CA ARG A 71 18.34 -31.14 6.03
C ARG A 71 18.41 -32.36 5.13
N HIS A 72 17.25 -32.77 4.62
CA HIS A 72 17.08 -33.90 3.72
C HIS A 72 16.09 -33.50 2.62
N TYR A 73 16.17 -34.19 1.48
CA TYR A 73 15.26 -33.99 0.36
C TYR A 73 13.78 -34.08 0.78
N ASP A 74 13.42 -35.12 1.53
CA ASP A 74 12.03 -35.33 1.97
C ASP A 74 11.50 -34.16 2.81
N GLU A 75 12.35 -33.53 3.62
CA GLU A 75 11.99 -32.37 4.42
C GLU A 75 11.77 -31.12 3.54
N ALA A 76 12.64 -30.88 2.56
CA ALA A 76 12.49 -29.79 1.60
C ALA A 76 11.24 -29.97 0.74
N HIS A 77 10.99 -31.19 0.28
CA HIS A 77 9.83 -31.54 -0.54
C HIS A 77 8.51 -31.43 0.23
N LEU A 78 8.47 -31.90 1.49
CA LEU A 78 7.32 -31.76 2.37
C LEU A 78 7.01 -30.27 2.62
N LEU A 79 8.04 -29.47 2.92
CA LEU A 79 7.91 -28.04 3.12
C LEU A 79 7.40 -27.33 1.85
N ALA A 80 7.96 -27.65 0.69
CA ALA A 80 7.48 -27.16 -0.60
C ALA A 80 6.02 -27.51 -0.84
N SER A 81 5.60 -28.72 -0.52
CA SER A 81 4.21 -29.17 -0.65
C SER A 81 3.25 -28.39 0.24
N LEU A 82 3.63 -28.12 1.50
CA LEU A 82 2.84 -27.30 2.41
C LEU A 82 2.74 -25.84 1.94
N ILE A 83 3.85 -25.28 1.45
CA ILE A 83 3.85 -23.93 0.89
C ILE A 83 2.95 -23.87 -0.35
N ARG A 84 3.05 -24.84 -1.27
CA ARG A 84 2.14 -24.94 -2.42
C ARG A 84 0.69 -25.00 -1.99
N GLN A 85 0.35 -25.84 -1.01
CA GLN A 85 -1.02 -25.94 -0.52
C GLN A 85 -1.52 -24.62 0.07
N GLN A 86 -0.67 -23.91 0.81
CA GLN A 86 -1.01 -22.63 1.43
C GLN A 86 -1.19 -21.51 0.40
N LEU A 87 -0.32 -21.47 -0.61
CA LEU A 87 -0.22 -20.39 -1.59
C LEU A 87 -1.11 -20.61 -2.81
N SER A 88 -1.46 -21.86 -3.12
CA SER A 88 -2.28 -22.21 -4.28
C SER A 88 -3.65 -21.54 -4.20
N ARG A 89 -3.93 -20.68 -5.18
CA ARG A 89 -5.18 -19.93 -5.28
C ARG A 89 -5.48 -19.10 -4.03
N TYR A 90 -4.45 -18.69 -3.28
CA TYR A 90 -4.66 -17.78 -2.17
C TYR A 90 -5.30 -16.48 -2.67
N ARG A 91 -6.35 -16.05 -1.98
CA ARG A 91 -7.06 -14.78 -2.20
C ARG A 91 -7.39 -14.14 -0.87
N GLY A 92 -7.25 -12.83 -0.78
CA GLY A 92 -7.62 -12.08 0.41
C GLY A 92 -6.66 -10.93 0.72
N GLN A 93 -6.97 -10.21 1.80
CA GLN A 93 -6.18 -9.08 2.26
C GLN A 93 -5.09 -9.52 3.24
N ILE A 94 -3.84 -9.13 2.97
CA ILE A 94 -2.71 -9.39 3.88
C ILE A 94 -1.77 -8.19 3.93
N VAL A 95 -1.48 -7.71 5.15
CA VAL A 95 -0.63 -6.53 5.39
C VAL A 95 -1.06 -5.32 4.53
N GLY A 96 -2.37 -5.13 4.36
CA GLY A 96 -2.93 -4.03 3.56
C GLY A 96 -2.91 -4.22 2.04
N LEU A 97 -2.36 -5.33 1.52
CA LEU A 97 -2.41 -5.70 0.10
C LEU A 97 -3.59 -6.64 -0.18
N ASP A 98 -4.36 -6.36 -1.23
CA ASP A 98 -5.42 -7.24 -1.72
C ASP A 98 -4.86 -8.19 -2.79
N ILE A 99 -4.70 -9.47 -2.44
CA ILE A 99 -4.24 -10.51 -3.34
C ILE A 99 -5.45 -11.14 -4.03
N ARG A 100 -5.52 -10.98 -5.35
CA ARG A 100 -6.61 -11.50 -6.20
C ARG A 100 -6.43 -12.95 -6.60
N ASP A 101 -5.20 -13.37 -6.84
CA ASP A 101 -4.87 -14.77 -7.10
C ASP A 101 -3.37 -15.00 -6.89
N MET A 102 -3.02 -16.21 -6.47
CA MET A 102 -1.65 -16.68 -6.42
C MET A 102 -1.55 -18.04 -7.12
N GLN A 103 -0.64 -18.15 -8.08
CA GLN A 103 -0.46 -19.36 -8.89
C GLN A 103 1.01 -19.74 -8.95
N GLU A 104 1.32 -21.02 -8.79
CA GLU A 104 2.62 -21.57 -9.15
C GLU A 104 2.74 -21.54 -10.68
N THR A 105 3.84 -21.00 -11.17
CA THR A 105 4.17 -20.92 -12.59
C THR A 105 5.19 -21.97 -13.00
N ASP A 106 6.09 -22.34 -12.10
CA ASP A 106 7.16 -23.29 -12.38
C ASP A 106 7.75 -23.84 -11.07
N SER A 107 8.31 -25.03 -11.12
CA SER A 107 9.15 -25.58 -10.05
C SER A 107 10.25 -26.48 -10.56
N HIS A 108 11.43 -26.35 -9.95
CA HIS A 108 12.60 -27.16 -10.30
C HIS A 108 13.31 -27.64 -9.04
N ASP A 109 13.76 -28.89 -9.13
CA ASP A 109 14.61 -29.52 -8.15
C ASP A 109 16.05 -29.33 -8.62
N GLN A 110 16.89 -28.80 -7.74
CA GLN A 110 18.29 -28.56 -8.07
C GLN A 110 19.12 -29.70 -7.46
N ASP A 111 19.69 -30.54 -8.30
CA ASP A 111 20.40 -31.80 -7.96
C ASP A 111 21.71 -31.62 -7.17
N ASP A 112 22.07 -30.39 -6.79
CA ASP A 112 23.22 -30.17 -5.92
C ASP A 112 22.82 -30.52 -4.49
N VAL A 113 23.65 -31.29 -3.79
CA VAL A 113 23.39 -31.83 -2.43
C VAL A 113 23.17 -30.71 -1.38
N GLN A 114 23.31 -29.45 -1.77
CA GLN A 114 23.07 -28.24 -0.97
C GLN A 114 22.20 -27.17 -1.67
N ALA A 115 21.64 -27.44 -2.84
CA ALA A 115 20.92 -26.43 -3.61
C ALA A 115 19.40 -26.40 -3.30
N PRO A 116 18.78 -25.21 -3.32
CA PRO A 116 17.38 -25.05 -2.95
C PRO A 116 16.40 -25.57 -4.00
N HIS A 117 15.26 -26.10 -3.55
CA HIS A 117 14.06 -26.21 -4.41
C HIS A 117 13.57 -24.80 -4.77
N LEU A 118 13.36 -24.57 -6.07
CA LEU A 118 12.89 -23.29 -6.59
C LEU A 118 11.41 -23.37 -6.96
N LEU A 119 10.56 -22.56 -6.32
CA LEU A 119 9.15 -22.38 -6.71
C LEU A 119 8.95 -20.96 -7.24
N ALA A 120 8.37 -20.81 -8.45
CA ALA A 120 8.03 -19.50 -9.00
C ALA A 120 6.52 -19.25 -8.88
N TYR A 121 6.10 -18.19 -8.19
CA TYR A 121 4.70 -17.78 -8.06
C TYR A 121 4.38 -16.51 -8.83
N ARG A 122 3.20 -16.45 -9.44
CA ARG A 122 2.55 -15.23 -9.97
C ARG A 122 1.49 -14.77 -8.99
N LEU A 123 1.61 -13.54 -8.48
CA LEU A 123 0.56 -12.85 -7.72
C LEU A 123 -0.12 -11.82 -8.61
N GLU A 124 -1.44 -11.77 -8.58
CA GLU A 124 -2.21 -10.60 -9.05
C GLU A 124 -2.69 -9.83 -7.82
N THR A 125 -2.22 -8.60 -7.62
CA THR A 125 -2.69 -7.73 -6.52
C THR A 125 -3.53 -6.60 -7.07
N ALA A 126 -4.68 -6.33 -6.44
CA ALA A 126 -5.44 -5.12 -6.70
C ALA A 126 -5.04 -4.03 -5.70
N MET A 127 -5.06 -2.78 -6.12
CA MET A 127 -4.85 -1.66 -5.20
C MET A 127 -5.98 -1.65 -4.17
N SER A 128 -5.65 -1.41 -2.89
CA SER A 128 -6.68 -1.27 -1.86
C SER A 128 -7.59 -0.09 -2.19
N HIS A 129 -8.85 -0.16 -1.75
CA HIS A 129 -9.81 0.92 -2.01
C HIS A 129 -9.33 2.27 -1.45
N ILE A 130 -8.65 2.25 -0.29
CA ILE A 130 -8.04 3.42 0.32
C ILE A 130 -6.92 3.98 -0.56
N GLU A 131 -6.03 3.12 -1.07
CA GLU A 131 -4.95 3.55 -1.96
C GLU A 131 -5.51 4.18 -3.24
N THR A 132 -6.63 3.65 -3.76
CA THR A 132 -7.34 4.24 -4.90
C THR A 132 -7.87 5.64 -4.57
N ILE A 133 -8.45 5.84 -3.37
CA ILE A 133 -8.90 7.17 -2.91
C ILE A 133 -7.70 8.12 -2.79
N MET A 134 -6.61 7.71 -2.12
CA MET A 134 -5.42 8.53 -1.92
C MET A 134 -4.73 8.91 -3.24
N GLN A 135 -4.64 7.97 -4.18
CA GLN A 135 -4.10 8.25 -5.51
C GLN A 135 -4.97 9.24 -6.29
N GLN A 136 -6.29 9.12 -6.20
CA GLN A 136 -7.19 10.05 -6.87
C GLN A 136 -7.16 11.45 -6.24
N LEU A 137 -6.99 11.55 -4.92
CA LEU A 137 -6.76 12.83 -4.22
C LEU A 137 -5.49 13.51 -4.74
N GLU A 138 -4.37 12.80 -4.74
CA GLU A 138 -3.09 13.27 -5.25
C GLU A 138 -3.20 13.77 -6.71
N GLN A 139 -3.80 12.96 -7.59
CA GLN A 139 -4.02 13.33 -9.00
C GLN A 139 -4.92 14.55 -9.17
N THR A 140 -5.99 14.64 -8.37
CA THR A 140 -6.95 15.75 -8.45
C THR A 140 -6.30 17.06 -8.03
N LEU A 141 -5.52 17.03 -6.95
CA LEU A 141 -4.86 18.23 -6.41
C LEU A 141 -3.68 18.66 -7.30
N SER A 142 -2.93 17.72 -7.86
CA SER A 142 -1.69 18.04 -8.59
C SER A 142 -1.95 18.83 -9.90
N GLY A 143 -3.14 18.64 -10.49
CA GLY A 143 -3.53 19.37 -11.70
C GLY A 143 -4.33 20.66 -11.46
N GLN A 144 -4.68 20.99 -10.22
CA GLN A 144 -5.69 22.02 -9.93
C GLN A 144 -5.32 23.01 -8.81
N THR A 145 -4.16 22.83 -8.17
CA THR A 145 -3.70 23.70 -7.08
C THR A 145 -2.39 24.41 -7.46
N PRO A 146 -2.07 25.56 -6.85
CA PRO A 146 -0.78 26.23 -7.03
C PRO A 146 0.44 25.39 -6.65
N ALA A 147 0.25 24.32 -5.86
CA ALA A 147 1.32 23.37 -5.54
C ALA A 147 1.79 22.56 -6.75
N GLY A 148 0.93 22.39 -7.77
CA GLY A 148 1.26 21.69 -9.01
C GLY A 148 1.78 20.27 -8.76
N PRO A 149 2.99 19.91 -9.23
CA PRO A 149 3.56 18.58 -8.99
C PRO A 149 4.10 18.37 -7.56
N ARG A 150 4.07 19.39 -6.71
CA ARG A 150 4.65 19.38 -5.36
C ARG A 150 3.63 18.89 -4.33
N ILE A 151 3.05 17.73 -4.64
CA ILE A 151 2.12 17.02 -3.78
C ILE A 151 2.73 15.67 -3.43
N SER A 152 2.75 15.33 -2.15
CA SER A 152 3.40 14.12 -1.64
C SER A 152 2.50 13.40 -0.65
N ARG A 153 2.68 12.09 -0.54
CA ARG A 153 2.12 11.25 0.53
C ARG A 153 3.18 10.81 1.55
N SER A 154 4.41 11.28 1.38
CA SER A 154 5.57 10.93 2.22
C SER A 154 6.11 12.17 2.94
N LEU A 155 6.29 12.02 4.25
CA LEU A 155 6.98 12.97 5.13
C LEU A 155 8.51 12.96 4.96
N GLU A 156 9.08 11.90 4.39
CA GLU A 156 10.54 11.75 4.26
C GLU A 156 11.16 12.65 3.19
N ARG A 157 10.32 13.33 2.39
CA ARG A 157 10.80 14.26 1.39
C ARG A 157 11.16 15.56 2.09
N GLY A 158 12.44 15.78 2.32
CA GLY A 158 12.94 17.11 2.69
C GLY A 158 12.57 18.12 1.59
N TYR A 159 11.92 19.20 1.99
CA TYR A 159 11.57 20.31 1.09
C TYR A 159 12.66 21.37 1.16
N SER A 160 13.07 21.88 -0.01
CA SER A 160 13.92 23.07 -0.10
C SER A 160 13.06 24.34 -0.04
N TYR A 161 13.66 25.48 0.28
CA TYR A 161 12.95 26.77 0.34
C TYR A 161 12.28 27.15 -1.00
N ASP A 162 12.78 26.65 -2.13
CA ASP A 162 12.20 26.92 -3.45
C ASP A 162 10.99 26.01 -3.78
N ASP A 163 10.65 25.05 -2.91
CA ASP A 163 9.60 24.07 -3.17
C ASP A 163 8.20 24.55 -2.79
N PHE A 164 8.03 25.74 -2.20
CA PHE A 164 6.70 26.21 -1.77
C PHE A 164 5.87 26.84 -2.93
N PRO A 165 4.53 26.69 -2.92
CA PRO A 165 3.74 25.91 -1.96
C PRO A 165 3.78 24.39 -2.21
N VAL A 166 3.62 23.62 -1.14
CA VAL A 166 3.57 22.16 -1.09
C VAL A 166 2.27 21.69 -0.44
N ILE A 167 1.74 20.54 -0.86
CA ILE A 167 0.67 19.81 -0.15
C ILE A 167 1.18 18.43 0.24
N VAL A 168 1.15 18.11 1.53
CA VAL A 168 1.41 16.75 2.04
C VAL A 168 0.08 16.12 2.44
N LEU A 169 -0.17 14.91 1.92
CA LEU A 169 -1.38 14.13 2.18
C LEU A 169 -1.10 13.08 3.24
N HIS A 170 -1.77 13.19 4.39
CA HIS A 170 -1.69 12.21 5.47
C HIS A 170 -2.96 11.37 5.53
N GLN A 171 -2.78 10.06 5.61
CA GLN A 171 -3.85 9.13 5.94
C GLN A 171 -3.82 8.86 7.44
N HIS A 172 -4.93 9.10 8.14
CA HIS A 172 -5.02 8.83 9.58
C HIS A 172 -5.75 7.51 9.88
N ASN A 173 -7.09 7.56 9.85
CA ASN A 173 -7.92 6.45 10.30
C ASN A 173 -8.87 6.01 9.20
N ASP A 174 -9.14 4.70 9.15
CA ASP A 174 -10.20 4.11 8.37
C ASP A 174 -11.09 3.26 9.28
N LEU A 175 -12.28 3.78 9.59
CA LEU A 175 -13.18 3.21 10.58
C LEU A 175 -14.46 2.69 9.91
N PRO A 176 -15.05 1.59 10.40
CA PRO A 176 -16.39 1.19 9.97
C PRO A 176 -17.40 2.29 10.34
N ALA A 177 -18.31 2.59 9.43
CA ALA A 177 -19.44 3.50 9.69
C ALA A 177 -20.70 2.69 10.02
N GLU A 178 -21.58 3.24 10.85
CA GLU A 178 -22.82 2.59 11.24
C GLU A 178 -23.79 2.42 10.06
N GLY A 179 -24.58 1.35 10.08
CA GLY A 179 -25.67 1.12 9.12
C GLY A 179 -25.25 0.41 7.82
N SER A 180 -24.55 -0.72 7.91
CA SER A 180 -24.16 -1.52 6.73
C SER A 180 -25.33 -2.36 6.19
N PRO A 181 -25.97 -2.01 5.05
CA PRO A 181 -26.86 -2.93 4.34
C PRO A 181 -26.11 -4.18 3.90
N LEU A 182 -26.83 -5.29 3.76
CA LEU A 182 -26.27 -6.60 3.42
C LEU A 182 -25.32 -6.54 2.21
N GLY A 183 -24.07 -6.99 2.40
CA GLY A 183 -23.07 -7.15 1.35
C GLY A 183 -22.21 -5.91 1.05
N MET A 184 -22.41 -4.78 1.74
CA MET A 184 -21.58 -3.58 1.58
C MET A 184 -21.05 -3.11 2.94
N ALA A 185 -19.74 -2.89 3.03
CA ALA A 185 -19.08 -2.29 4.18
C ALA A 185 -19.01 -0.77 4.00
N TYR A 186 -19.69 -0.03 4.88
CA TYR A 186 -19.60 1.42 4.95
C TYR A 186 -18.44 1.83 5.85
N ARG A 187 -17.64 2.78 5.39
CA ARG A 187 -16.40 3.18 6.05
C ARG A 187 -16.20 4.69 5.99
N GLN A 188 -15.40 5.17 6.93
CA GLN A 188 -15.03 6.56 7.10
C GLN A 188 -13.50 6.66 7.11
N LEU A 189 -12.94 7.29 6.08
CA LEU A 189 -11.53 7.61 5.98
C LEU A 189 -11.29 9.05 6.44
N GLN A 190 -10.31 9.26 7.32
CA GLN A 190 -9.80 10.57 7.69
C GLN A 190 -8.50 10.85 6.94
N VAL A 191 -8.49 11.97 6.22
CA VAL A 191 -7.34 12.46 5.45
C VAL A 191 -7.02 13.87 5.91
N GLU A 192 -5.74 14.19 6.08
CA GLU A 192 -5.28 15.56 6.32
C GLU A 192 -4.50 16.07 5.10
N LEU A 193 -4.78 17.31 4.73
CA LEU A 193 -3.97 18.09 3.80
C LEU A 193 -3.14 19.06 4.64
N GLU A 194 -1.84 18.80 4.75
CA GLU A 194 -0.87 19.73 5.32
C GLU A 194 -0.31 20.60 4.20
N ILE A 195 -0.70 21.87 4.19
CA ILE A 195 -0.36 22.85 3.18
C ILE A 195 0.74 23.74 3.75
N LEU A 196 1.86 23.83 3.04
CA LEU A 196 2.98 24.69 3.39
C LEU A 196 3.14 25.76 2.32
N ALA A 197 3.13 27.04 2.72
CA ALA A 197 3.28 28.17 1.79
C ALA A 197 4.00 29.34 2.46
N GLU A 198 4.88 30.01 1.72
CA GLU A 198 5.61 31.19 2.21
C GLU A 198 4.91 32.50 1.79
N GLY A 199 4.93 33.48 2.69
CA GLY A 199 4.49 34.83 2.38
C GLY A 199 4.66 35.79 3.56
N ASP A 200 4.46 37.09 3.31
CA ASP A 200 4.59 38.15 4.32
C ASP A 200 3.63 37.95 5.51
N THR A 201 2.53 37.24 5.28
CA THR A 201 1.56 36.84 6.31
C THR A 201 1.37 35.32 6.22
N PRO A 202 2.02 34.54 7.11
CA PRO A 202 2.09 33.08 7.01
C PRO A 202 0.72 32.41 6.85
N HIS A 203 -0.25 32.77 7.69
CA HIS A 203 -1.60 32.20 7.58
C HIS A 203 -2.27 32.55 6.25
N ALA A 204 -2.14 33.78 5.76
CA ALA A 204 -2.73 34.16 4.47
C ALA A 204 -2.04 33.50 3.27
N ALA A 205 -0.78 33.06 3.42
CA ALA A 205 -0.02 32.42 2.33
C ALA A 205 -0.65 31.08 1.89
N CYS A 206 -1.30 30.34 2.79
CA CYS A 206 -1.93 29.07 2.43
C CYS A 206 -3.32 29.24 1.80
N ASP A 207 -4.00 30.39 1.98
CA ASP A 207 -5.38 30.60 1.55
C ASP A 207 -5.62 30.30 0.06
N PRO A 208 -4.77 30.75 -0.89
CA PRO A 208 -4.96 30.44 -2.30
C PRO A 208 -4.87 28.93 -2.58
N VAL A 209 -3.99 28.22 -1.88
CA VAL A 209 -3.77 26.78 -2.05
C VAL A 209 -4.92 26.00 -1.43
N LEU A 210 -5.36 26.38 -0.21
CA LEU A 210 -6.49 25.77 0.48
C LEU A 210 -7.79 25.95 -0.31
N SER A 211 -8.04 27.17 -0.81
CA SER A 211 -9.23 27.47 -1.62
C SER A 211 -9.25 26.65 -2.91
N ALA A 212 -8.12 26.59 -3.63
CA ALA A 212 -7.98 25.79 -4.84
C ALA A 212 -8.14 24.29 -4.56
N ALA A 213 -7.55 23.79 -3.47
CA ALA A 213 -7.69 22.39 -3.04
C ALA A 213 -9.15 22.06 -2.73
N HIS A 214 -9.85 22.91 -1.97
CA HIS A 214 -11.26 22.70 -1.64
C HIS A 214 -12.15 22.63 -2.89
N LEU A 215 -11.96 23.57 -3.84
CA LEU A 215 -12.66 23.57 -5.12
C LEU A 215 -12.35 22.30 -5.95
N ALA A 216 -11.10 21.86 -5.97
CA ALA A 216 -10.68 20.66 -6.70
C ALA A 216 -11.29 19.38 -6.11
N LEU A 217 -11.50 19.35 -4.79
CA LEU A 217 -12.05 18.20 -4.07
C LEU A 217 -13.58 18.10 -4.12
N GLN A 218 -14.31 19.19 -4.37
CA GLN A 218 -15.78 19.17 -4.49
C GLN A 218 -16.34 18.11 -5.46
N PRO A 219 -15.82 17.93 -6.69
CA PRO A 219 -16.32 16.92 -7.62
C PRO A 219 -15.84 15.50 -7.31
N LEU A 220 -14.97 15.30 -6.31
CA LEU A 220 -14.33 14.03 -6.04
C LEU A 220 -15.31 12.90 -5.67
N PRO A 221 -16.36 13.09 -4.85
CA PRO A 221 -17.33 12.03 -4.55
C PRO A 221 -18.01 11.48 -5.80
N VAL A 222 -18.21 12.30 -6.83
CA VAL A 222 -18.78 11.85 -8.12
C VAL A 222 -17.75 11.06 -8.93
N LYS A 223 -16.47 11.39 -8.81
CA LYS A 223 -15.36 10.75 -9.54
C LYS A 223 -14.85 9.47 -8.89
N LEU A 224 -15.06 9.28 -7.58
CA LEU A 224 -14.59 8.12 -6.84
C LEU A 224 -15.69 7.06 -6.71
N PRO A 225 -15.54 5.86 -7.28
CA PRO A 225 -16.51 4.78 -7.11
C PRO A 225 -16.69 4.44 -5.63
N GLY A 226 -17.92 4.49 -5.13
CA GLY A 226 -18.23 4.14 -3.74
C GLY A 226 -18.04 5.28 -2.74
N CYS A 227 -17.34 6.35 -3.08
CA CYS A 227 -17.33 7.58 -2.29
C CYS A 227 -18.69 8.27 -2.42
N HIS A 228 -19.29 8.67 -1.31
CA HIS A 228 -20.59 9.36 -1.33
C HIS A 228 -20.56 10.72 -0.63
N SER A 229 -19.61 10.96 0.26
CA SER A 229 -19.38 12.30 0.80
C SER A 229 -17.91 12.55 1.10
N LEU A 230 -17.53 13.82 0.96
CA LEU A 230 -16.26 14.39 1.38
C LEU A 230 -16.60 15.69 2.08
N VAL A 231 -16.26 15.80 3.35
CA VAL A 231 -16.61 16.94 4.21
C VAL A 231 -15.35 17.46 4.89
N LEU A 232 -15.15 18.77 4.89
CA LEU A 232 -14.12 19.42 5.71
C LEU A 232 -14.57 19.36 7.18
N ASP A 233 -13.76 18.75 8.02
CA ASP A 233 -14.06 18.51 9.43
C ASP A 233 -13.47 19.61 10.32
N SER A 234 -12.20 19.93 10.13
CA SER A 234 -11.50 20.96 10.90
C SER A 234 -10.37 21.62 10.08
N LEU A 235 -10.00 22.83 10.52
CA LEU A 235 -8.89 23.61 10.00
C LEU A 235 -8.01 24.05 11.17
N GLN A 236 -6.70 23.87 11.05
CA GLN A 236 -5.71 24.34 11.99
C GLN A 236 -4.65 25.16 11.27
N TRP A 237 -4.15 26.18 11.96
CA TRP A 237 -3.17 27.13 11.45
C TRP A 237 -1.97 27.16 12.38
N GLU A 238 -0.80 26.97 11.80
CA GLU A 238 0.49 26.96 12.48
C GLU A 238 1.48 27.77 11.62
N TYR A 239 2.63 28.06 12.19
CA TYR A 239 3.76 28.65 11.49
C TYR A 239 5.03 27.95 11.97
N ASP A 240 6.08 27.98 11.15
CA ASP A 240 7.37 27.43 11.50
C ASP A 240 8.16 28.44 12.36
N GLU A 241 8.62 28.02 13.54
CA GLU A 241 9.37 28.91 14.46
C GLU A 241 10.74 29.30 13.89
N ASP A 242 11.35 28.43 13.09
CA ASP A 242 12.65 28.66 12.45
C ASP A 242 12.52 29.46 11.14
N ASN A 243 11.35 29.37 10.47
CA ASN A 243 10.99 30.16 9.30
C ASN A 243 9.63 30.88 9.49
N PRO A 244 9.62 32.07 10.11
CA PRO A 244 8.38 32.81 10.36
C PRO A 244 7.62 33.27 9.11
N ALA A 245 8.18 33.13 7.91
CA ALA A 245 7.46 33.40 6.65
C ALA A 245 6.65 32.19 6.17
N LEU A 246 6.92 30.99 6.70
CA LEU A 246 6.27 29.74 6.33
C LEU A 246 4.99 29.54 7.14
N GLY A 247 3.86 29.65 6.45
CA GLY A 247 2.56 29.24 6.97
C GLY A 247 2.35 27.75 6.81
N ILE A 248 1.73 27.15 7.83
CA ILE A 248 1.30 25.74 7.83
C ILE A 248 -0.21 25.72 8.05
N CYS A 249 -0.95 25.12 7.13
CA CYS A 249 -2.38 24.91 7.26
C CYS A 249 -2.69 23.42 7.21
N ARG A 250 -3.32 22.89 8.27
CA ARG A 250 -3.79 21.50 8.31
C ARG A 250 -5.30 21.45 8.14
N ALA A 251 -5.74 20.92 7.02
CA ALA A 251 -7.15 20.75 6.69
C ALA A 251 -7.54 19.26 6.77
N HIS A 252 -8.40 18.92 7.73
CA HIS A 252 -8.86 17.55 7.92
C HIS A 252 -10.16 17.31 7.15
N TYR A 253 -10.15 16.30 6.30
CA TYR A 253 -11.29 15.85 5.53
C TYR A 253 -11.75 14.48 6.01
N ARG A 254 -13.07 14.33 6.08
CA ARG A 254 -13.75 13.07 6.32
C ARG A 254 -14.38 12.59 5.02
N ILE A 255 -13.98 11.41 4.59
CA ILE A 255 -14.46 10.77 3.37
C ILE A 255 -15.28 9.56 3.75
N HIS A 256 -16.57 9.57 3.43
CA HIS A 256 -17.42 8.41 3.60
C HIS A 256 -17.51 7.65 2.28
N TYR A 257 -17.21 6.36 2.35
CA TYR A 257 -17.20 5.48 1.19
C TYR A 257 -17.78 4.11 1.53
N ARG A 258 -18.11 3.36 0.48
CA ARG A 258 -18.59 1.97 0.58
C ARG A 258 -17.78 1.06 -0.31
N ARG A 259 -17.52 -0.15 0.16
CA ARG A 259 -16.92 -1.23 -0.64
C ARG A 259 -17.71 -2.53 -0.44
N PRO A 260 -17.64 -3.49 -1.38
CA PRO A 260 -18.18 -4.82 -1.16
C PRO A 260 -17.57 -5.46 0.08
N GLU A 261 -18.39 -6.15 0.88
CA GLU A 261 -17.92 -6.82 2.11
C GLU A 261 -16.89 -7.92 1.81
N ALA A 262 -16.94 -8.52 0.62
CA ALA A 262 -15.96 -9.50 0.15
C ALA A 262 -14.54 -8.92 -0.10
N GLU A 263 -14.37 -7.60 0.01
CA GLU A 263 -13.06 -6.91 -0.09
C GLU A 263 -12.47 -6.50 1.28
N LEU A 264 -13.06 -6.98 2.39
CA LEU A 264 -12.51 -6.92 3.75
C LEU A 264 -11.56 -8.10 4.01
#